data_AF-A0A7I8IDN4-F1
#
_entry.id   AF-A0A7I8IDN4-F1
#
_cell.length_a   1.000
_cell.length_b   1.000
_cell.length_c   1.000
_cell.angle_alpha   90.00
_cell.angle_beta   90.00
_cell.angle_gamma   90.00
#
_symmetry.space_group_name_H-M   'P 1'
#
loop_
_entity.id
_entity.type
_entity.pdbx_description
1 polymer ?
#
loop_
_entity_poly.entity_id
_entity_poly.type
_entity_poly.pdbx_seq_one_letter_code
_entity_poly.pdbx_strand_id
1 'polypeptide(L)'
;MSRRHPQVLQYNYESLEEKLEYLVGEMERDVEELLAFPAFLGYKLDDRIKHRYEVKKEVRGKGMSLNKLLSVSAERFHEQAIKQQSG
;
A
#
# COMPACT_ATOMS: atom_id res chain seq x y z
N MET A 1 -25.43 -12.59 -10.07
CA MET A 1 -24.20 -12.22 -10.80
C MET A 1 -23.65 -10.95 -10.17
N SER A 2 -22.56 -11.07 -9.39
CA SER A 2 -22.06 -10.03 -8.49
C SER A 2 -21.62 -8.77 -9.27
N ARG A 3 -22.26 -7.63 -8.98
CA ARG A 3 -21.83 -6.30 -9.40
C ARG A 3 -20.52 -5.99 -8.66
N ARG A 4 -19.38 -6.43 -9.20
CA ARG A 4 -18.09 -5.84 -8.80
C ARG A 4 -18.09 -4.42 -9.36
N HIS A 5 -18.65 -3.49 -8.58
CA HIS A 5 -18.49 -2.07 -8.82
C HIS A 5 -17.00 -1.79 -8.97
N PRO A 6 -16.52 -1.26 -10.10
CA PRO A 6 -15.13 -0.84 -10.20
C PRO A 6 -15.01 0.39 -9.30
N GLN A 7 -14.56 0.21 -8.07
CA GLN A 7 -14.29 1.31 -7.13
C GLN A 7 -13.36 2.35 -7.79
N VAL A 8 -12.54 1.91 -8.75
CA VAL A 8 -11.73 2.74 -9.66
C VAL A 8 -12.51 3.91 -10.27
N LEU A 9 -13.78 3.72 -10.66
CA LEU A 9 -14.61 4.77 -11.28
C LEU A 9 -15.17 5.79 -10.28
N GLN A 10 -15.03 5.53 -8.98
CA GLN A 10 -15.48 6.43 -7.90
C GLN A 10 -14.34 7.25 -7.31
N TYR A 11 -13.08 6.97 -7.68
CA TYR A 11 -11.95 7.70 -7.15
C TYR A 11 -11.78 9.04 -7.86
N ASN A 12 -11.57 10.09 -7.04
CA ASN A 12 -11.08 11.38 -7.50
C ASN A 12 -9.79 11.17 -8.30
N TYR A 13 -9.72 11.75 -9.50
CA TYR A 13 -8.52 11.77 -10.35
C TYR A 13 -7.29 12.24 -9.56
N GLU A 14 -7.42 13.33 -8.79
CA GLU A 14 -6.30 13.89 -8.01
C GLU A 14 -5.77 12.86 -6.98
N SER A 15 -6.68 12.16 -6.28
CA SER A 15 -6.27 11.14 -5.30
C SER A 15 -5.61 9.92 -5.95
N LEU A 16 -5.98 9.59 -7.19
CA LEU A 16 -5.33 8.53 -7.95
C LEU A 16 -3.93 8.94 -8.38
N GLU A 17 -3.80 10.16 -8.92
CA GLU A 17 -2.54 10.74 -9.36
C GLU A 17 -1.53 10.78 -8.21
N GLU A 18 -1.89 11.36 -7.06
CA GLU A 18 -1.04 11.41 -5.87
C GLU A 18 -0.58 10.01 -5.40
N LYS A 19 -1.46 9.01 -5.47
CA LYS A 19 -1.12 7.63 -5.12
C LYS A 19 -0.11 7.04 -6.10
N LEU A 20 -0.31 7.25 -7.40
CA LEU A 20 0.57 6.72 -8.43
C LEU A 20 1.94 7.40 -8.39
N GLU A 21 1.99 8.71 -8.22
CA GLU A 21 3.24 9.46 -8.04
C GLU A 21 4.05 8.92 -6.87
N TYR A 22 3.39 8.68 -5.73
CA TYR A 22 4.09 8.13 -4.56
C TYR A 22 4.49 6.66 -4.77
N LEU A 23 3.61 5.83 -5.30
CA LEU A 23 3.88 4.39 -5.48
C LEU A 23 4.98 4.14 -6.51
N VAL A 24 4.95 4.84 -7.65
CA VAL A 24 5.90 4.64 -8.74
C VAL A 24 7.15 5.50 -8.55
N GLY A 25 7.00 6.76 -8.13
CA GLY A 25 8.12 7.68 -7.94
C GLY A 25 8.90 7.40 -6.65
N GLU A 26 8.25 7.50 -5.50
CA GLU A 26 8.93 7.42 -4.20
C GLU A 26 9.18 5.99 -3.72
N MET A 27 8.22 5.09 -3.94
CA MET A 27 8.35 3.68 -3.57
C MET A 27 9.02 2.83 -4.66
N GLU A 28 9.24 3.40 -5.86
CA GLU A 28 9.80 2.70 -7.04
C GLU A 28 9.10 1.36 -7.32
N ARG A 29 7.76 1.37 -7.32
CA ARG A 29 6.97 0.17 -7.64
C ARG A 29 6.73 0.05 -9.13
N ASP A 30 6.78 -1.19 -9.61
CA ASP A 30 6.40 -1.54 -10.98
C ASP A 30 4.90 -1.34 -11.21
N VAL A 31 4.55 -0.79 -12.36
CA VAL A 31 3.15 -0.56 -12.75
C VAL A 31 2.39 -1.90 -12.83
N GLU A 32 3.07 -2.96 -13.27
CA GLU A 32 2.53 -4.32 -13.32
C GLU A 32 2.13 -4.83 -11.93
N GLU A 33 2.89 -4.48 -10.88
CA GLU A 33 2.54 -4.84 -9.49
C GLU A 33 1.27 -4.10 -9.04
N LEU A 34 1.12 -2.83 -9.43
CA LEU A 34 -0.07 -2.03 -9.12
C LEU A 34 -1.31 -2.61 -9.81
N LEU A 35 -1.19 -2.97 -11.09
CA LEU A 35 -2.26 -3.60 -11.87
C LEU A 35 -2.66 -4.98 -11.33
N ALA A 36 -1.69 -5.74 -10.80
CA ALA A 36 -1.97 -7.02 -10.15
C ALA A 36 -2.66 -6.88 -8.78
N PHE A 37 -2.59 -5.69 -8.15
CA PHE A 37 -3.14 -5.44 -6.82
C PHE A 37 -4.00 -4.16 -6.75
N PRO A 38 -5.11 -4.05 -7.50
CA PRO A 38 -5.92 -2.82 -7.56
C PRO A 38 -6.58 -2.42 -6.23
N ALA A 39 -6.56 -3.30 -5.22
CA ALA A 39 -7.03 -3.01 -3.88
C ALA A 39 -6.27 -1.86 -3.20
N PHE A 40 -5.06 -1.50 -3.67
CA PHE A 40 -4.33 -0.33 -3.14
C PHE A 40 -5.14 0.97 -3.26
N LEU A 41 -6.01 1.06 -4.27
CA LEU A 41 -6.91 2.20 -4.49
C LEU A 41 -7.81 2.44 -3.27
N GLY A 42 -8.23 1.34 -2.62
CA GLY A 42 -9.02 1.30 -1.39
C GLY A 42 -8.34 1.90 -0.17
N TYR A 43 -7.02 2.09 -0.19
CA TYR A 43 -6.27 2.52 0.97
C TYR A 43 -6.00 4.02 0.96
N LYS A 44 -6.01 4.60 2.17
CA LYS A 44 -5.57 5.97 2.39
C LYS A 44 -4.07 6.09 2.17
N LEU A 45 -3.67 7.12 1.42
CA LEU A 45 -2.27 7.34 1.06
C LEU A 45 -1.40 7.51 2.31
N ASP A 46 -1.69 8.51 3.15
CA ASP A 46 -0.86 8.80 4.32
C ASP A 46 -1.00 7.75 5.44
N ASP A 47 -2.24 7.47 5.87
CA ASP A 47 -2.51 6.59 7.03
C ASP A 47 -2.07 5.13 6.82
N ARG A 48 -2.01 4.65 5.56
CA ARG A 48 -1.75 3.23 5.28
C ARG A 48 -0.61 3.00 4.32
N ILE A 49 -0.54 3.69 3.19
CA ILE A 49 0.51 3.42 2.20
C ILE A 49 1.84 3.97 2.70
N LYS A 50 1.93 5.29 2.93
CA LYS A 50 3.15 5.96 3.38
C LYS A 50 3.60 5.43 4.75
N HIS A 51 2.69 5.41 5.72
CA HIS A 51 3.02 4.95 7.08
C HIS A 51 3.63 3.55 7.09
N ARG A 52 3.04 2.60 6.35
CA ARG A 52 3.55 1.22 6.34
C ARG A 52 4.85 1.06 5.57
N TYR A 53 5.03 1.81 4.47
CA TYR A 53 6.28 1.83 3.75
C TYR A 53 7.40 2.36 4.64
N GLU A 54 7.19 3.48 5.33
CA GLU A 54 8.18 4.09 6.23
C GLU A 54 8.62 3.14 7.35
N VAL A 55 7.68 2.44 7.98
CA VAL A 55 8.00 1.48 9.04
C VAL A 55 8.74 0.25 8.51
N LYS A 56 8.52 -0.15 7.25
CA LYS A 56 9.08 -1.38 6.68
C LYS A 56 10.32 -1.17 5.80
N LYS A 57 10.55 0.04 5.28
CA LYS A 57 11.67 0.33 4.38
C LYS A 57 13.02 0.09 5.07
N GLU A 58 13.12 0.40 6.37
CA GLU A 58 14.33 0.20 7.16
C GLU A 58 14.63 -1.29 7.46
N VAL A 59 13.58 -2.11 7.63
CA VAL A 59 13.74 -3.49 8.14
C VAL A 59 13.77 -4.53 7.01
N ARG A 60 13.01 -4.30 5.93
CA ARG A 60 12.88 -5.26 4.82
C ARG A 60 13.25 -4.68 3.46
N GLY A 61 13.65 -3.41 3.40
CA GLY A 61 13.90 -2.71 2.14
C GLY A 61 12.69 -2.75 1.21
N LYS A 62 12.96 -2.61 -0.10
CA LYS A 62 11.95 -2.70 -1.17
C LYS A 62 11.52 -4.14 -1.49
N GLY A 63 12.07 -5.16 -0.83
CA GLY A 63 11.88 -6.59 -1.17
C GLY A 63 10.51 -7.19 -0.82
N MET A 64 9.58 -6.43 -0.26
CA MET A 64 8.22 -6.90 0.06
C MET A 64 7.22 -6.50 -1.04
N SER A 65 6.40 -7.45 -1.49
CA SER A 65 5.32 -7.12 -2.42
C SER A 65 4.28 -6.17 -1.81
N LEU A 66 3.72 -5.30 -2.63
CA LEU A 66 2.76 -4.28 -2.24
C LEU A 66 1.52 -4.87 -1.54
N ASN A 67 1.02 -5.99 -2.05
CA ASN A 67 -0.07 -6.74 -1.41
C ASN A 67 0.30 -7.16 0.01
N LYS A 68 1.50 -7.71 0.21
CA LYS A 68 1.97 -8.16 1.54
C LYS A 68 2.16 -6.98 2.50
N LEU A 69 2.58 -5.82 1.99
CA LEU A 69 2.72 -4.60 2.77
C LEU A 69 1.35 -4.06 3.24
N LEU A 70 0.38 -4.00 2.33
CA LEU A 70 -0.86 -3.24 2.55
C LEU A 70 -2.02 -4.09 3.08
N SER A 71 -2.05 -5.40 2.82
CA SER A 71 -3.21 -6.26 3.17
C SER A 71 -3.27 -6.69 4.64
N VAL A 72 -2.17 -6.64 5.39
CA VAL A 72 -2.16 -7.02 6.82
C VAL A 72 -3.11 -6.11 7.61
N SER A 73 -3.83 -6.63 8.61
CA SER A 73 -4.70 -5.81 9.47
C SER A 73 -3.89 -4.76 10.23
N ALA A 74 -4.54 -3.68 10.67
CA ALA A 74 -3.87 -2.65 11.45
C ALA A 74 -3.26 -3.25 12.73
N GLU A 75 -4.04 -4.03 13.49
CA GLU A 75 -3.58 -4.70 14.72
C GLU A 75 -2.32 -5.55 14.50
N ARG A 76 -2.35 -6.48 13.54
CA ARG A 76 -1.19 -7.33 13.22
C ARG A 76 -0.01 -6.53 12.71
N PHE A 77 -0.24 -5.42 12.00
CA PHE A 77 0.82 -4.54 11.55
C PHE A 77 1.54 -3.89 12.75
N HIS A 78 0.81 -3.39 13.73
CA HIS A 78 1.37 -2.81 14.96
C HIS A 78 2.12 -3.86 15.79
N GLU A 79 1.54 -5.05 15.99
CA GLU A 79 2.22 -6.15 16.69
C GLU A 79 3.55 -6.53 16.04
N GLN A 80 3.59 -6.58 14.70
CA GLN A 80 4.81 -6.88 13.96
C GLN A 80 5.82 -5.74 14.02
N ALA A 81 5.39 -4.48 14.07
CA ALA A 81 6.27 -3.32 14.22
C ALA A 81 6.93 -3.33 15.61
N ILE A 82 6.17 -3.60 16.67
CA ILE A 82 6.66 -3.68 18.05
C ILE A 82 7.67 -4.82 18.22
N LYS A 83 7.35 -6.02 17.73
CA LYS A 83 8.26 -7.19 17.81
C LYS A 83 9.59 -7.00 17.08
N GLN A 84 9.67 -6.06 16.14
CA GLN A 84 10.88 -5.78 15.37
C GLN A 84 11.79 -4.72 16.02
N GLN A 85 11.32 -3.97 17.03
CA GLN A 85 12.12 -2.98 17.78
C GLN A 85 12.76 -3.55 19.06
N SER A 86 12.41 -4.78 19.46
CA SER A 86 12.89 -5.42 20.69
C SER A 86 14.00 -6.47 20.46
N GLY A 87 14.64 -6.47 19.28
CA GLY A 87 15.69 -7.41 18.89
C GLY A 87 17.00 -6.72 18.59
#